data_AF-A0A098T486-F1
#
_entry.id   AF-A0A098T486-F1
#
_cell.length_a   1.000
_cell.length_b   1.000
_cell.length_c   1.000
_cell.angle_alpha   90.00
_cell.angle_beta   90.00
_cell.angle_gamma   90.00
#
_symmetry.space_group_name_H-M   'P 1'
#
loop_
_entity.id
_entity.type
_entity.pdbx_description
1 polymer ?
#
loop_
_entity_poly.entity_id
_entity_poly.type
_entity_poly.pdbx_seq_one_letter_code
_entity_poly.pdbx_strand_id
1 'polypeptide(L)'
;SSYDFPGDDIPIVKGSALVALNDGDKAMGEDAIRALMAAVDEYIPTPERPINMPFLMPIEDVFSISGRGTVVTGRVERGVV
;
A
#
# COMPACT_ATOMS: atom_id res chain seq x y z
N SER A 1 -9.66 -1.03 23.20
CA SER A 1 -8.43 -1.45 22.49
C SER A 1 -7.23 -0.81 23.16
N SER A 2 -6.11 -1.51 23.36
CA SER A 2 -4.92 -0.94 24.02
C SER A 2 -4.12 0.04 23.16
N TYR A 3 -4.49 0.19 21.88
CA TYR A 3 -3.75 0.94 20.86
C TYR A 3 -4.67 1.82 19.99
N ASP A 4 -5.84 2.20 20.49
CA ASP A 4 -6.77 3.16 19.85
C ASP A 4 -7.29 2.79 18.44
N PHE A 5 -7.18 1.53 18.02
CA PHE A 5 -7.80 1.02 16.79
C PHE A 5 -9.22 0.46 17.02
N PRO A 6 -10.12 0.60 16.03
CA PRO A 6 -11.51 0.11 16.11
C PRO A 6 -11.57 -1.40 15.81
N GLY A 7 -11.00 -2.22 16.70
CA GLY A 7 -10.82 -3.67 16.47
C GLY A 7 -12.08 -4.45 16.09
N ASP A 8 -13.24 -4.00 16.56
CA ASP A 8 -14.54 -4.65 16.27
C ASP A 8 -15.07 -4.32 14.87
N ASP A 9 -14.60 -3.22 14.25
CA ASP A 9 -15.07 -2.74 12.94
C ASP A 9 -14.09 -3.03 11.80
N ILE A 10 -12.90 -3.61 12.11
CA ILE A 10 -11.90 -3.93 11.09
C ILE A 10 -12.40 -5.08 10.21
N PRO A 11 -12.48 -4.92 8.88
CA PRO A 11 -12.87 -6.00 7.99
C PRO A 11 -11.82 -7.12 7.99
N ILE A 12 -12.27 -8.37 8.15
CA ILE A 12 -11.41 -9.56 8.14
C ILE A 12 -11.85 -10.48 6.99
N VAL A 13 -10.99 -10.62 5.99
CA VAL A 13 -11.20 -11.54 4.86
C VAL A 13 -10.38 -12.82 5.08
N LYS A 14 -11.06 -13.98 5.01
CA LYS A 14 -10.43 -15.30 5.15
C LYS A 14 -10.01 -15.82 3.77
N GLY A 15 -8.78 -16.32 3.66
CA GLY A 15 -8.26 -16.89 2.42
C GLY A 15 -6.84 -17.44 2.60
N SER A 16 -6.20 -17.80 1.48
CA SER A 16 -4.84 -18.31 1.41
C SER A 16 -4.10 -17.72 0.22
N ALA A 17 -3.09 -16.89 0.51
CA ALA A 17 -2.23 -16.31 -0.51
C ALA A 17 -1.44 -17.37 -1.29
N LEU A 18 -1.07 -18.48 -0.64
CA LEU A 18 -0.39 -19.60 -1.30
C LEU A 18 -1.31 -20.29 -2.31
N VAL A 19 -2.59 -20.47 -1.99
CA VAL A 19 -3.57 -21.06 -2.93
C VAL A 19 -3.81 -20.13 -4.10
N ALA A 20 -3.92 -18.82 -3.86
CA ALA A 20 -4.04 -17.82 -4.91
C ALA A 20 -2.82 -17.84 -5.86
N LEU A 21 -1.60 -17.91 -5.32
CA LEU A 21 -0.37 -17.89 -6.11
C LEU A 21 -0.19 -19.15 -6.98
N ASN A 22 -0.76 -20.28 -6.55
CA ASN A 22 -0.65 -21.57 -7.26
C ASN A 22 -1.89 -21.89 -8.12
N ASP A 23 -2.73 -20.90 -8.42
CA ASP A 23 -3.97 -21.07 -9.22
C ASP A 23 -4.87 -22.22 -8.70
N GLY A 24 -4.96 -22.36 -7.37
CA GLY A 24 -5.72 -23.41 -6.71
C GLY A 24 -7.23 -23.10 -6.58
N ASP A 25 -7.84 -23.54 -5.48
CA ASP A 25 -9.25 -23.25 -5.19
C ASP A 25 -9.53 -21.74 -5.21
N LYS A 26 -10.48 -21.32 -6.06
CA LYS A 26 -10.74 -19.89 -6.30
C LYS A 26 -11.31 -19.17 -5.08
N ALA A 27 -12.21 -19.82 -4.34
CA ALA A 27 -12.87 -19.23 -3.18
C ALA A 27 -11.87 -18.91 -2.07
N MET A 28 -10.91 -19.81 -1.81
CA MET A 28 -9.83 -19.59 -0.85
C MET A 28 -8.67 -18.76 -1.42
N GLY A 29 -8.50 -18.75 -2.74
CA GLY A 29 -7.40 -18.08 -3.44
C GLY A 29 -7.81 -16.74 -4.05
N GLU A 30 -7.97 -16.72 -5.38
CA GLU A 30 -8.22 -15.51 -6.18
C GLU A 30 -9.37 -14.64 -5.63
N ASP A 31 -10.51 -15.26 -5.33
CA ASP A 31 -11.72 -14.54 -4.90
C ASP A 31 -11.52 -13.91 -3.52
N ALA A 32 -10.81 -14.59 -2.61
CA ALA A 32 -10.46 -14.03 -1.31
C ALA A 32 -9.52 -12.83 -1.42
N ILE A 33 -8.56 -12.84 -2.35
CA ILE A 33 -7.68 -11.68 -2.61
C ILE A 33 -8.48 -10.53 -3.21
N ARG A 34 -9.41 -10.79 -4.15
CA ARG A 34 -10.29 -9.76 -4.70
C ARG A 34 -11.19 -9.14 -3.63
N ALA A 35 -11.74 -9.97 -2.74
CA ALA A 35 -12.53 -9.49 -1.60
C ALA A 35 -11.68 -8.66 -0.62
N LEU A 36 -10.43 -9.05 -0.37
CA LEU A 36 -9.50 -8.26 0.43
C LEU A 36 -9.23 -6.89 -0.20
N MET A 37 -8.98 -6.83 -1.51
CA MET A 37 -8.75 -5.56 -2.20
C MET A 37 -10.01 -4.67 -2.20
N ALA A 38 -11.20 -5.25 -2.37
CA ALA A 38 -12.44 -4.50 -2.25
C ALA A 38 -12.63 -3.91 -0.83
N ALA A 39 -12.31 -4.68 0.21
CA ALA A 39 -12.35 -4.18 1.59
C ALA A 39 -11.33 -3.07 1.85
N VAL A 40 -10.15 -3.13 1.22
CA VAL A 40 -9.15 -2.05 1.27
C VAL A 40 -9.71 -0.77 0.64
N ASP A 41 -10.28 -0.88 -0.57
CA ASP A 41 -10.85 0.26 -1.29
C ASP A 41 -12.02 0.92 -0.54
N GLU A 42 -12.84 0.12 0.16
CA GLU A 42 -13.99 0.62 0.93
C GLU A 42 -13.61 1.18 2.31
N TYR A 43 -12.72 0.50 3.04
CA TYR A 43 -12.43 0.81 4.44
C TYR A 43 -11.32 1.86 4.60
N ILE A 44 -10.33 1.90 3.70
CA ILE A 44 -9.20 2.83 3.81
C ILE A 44 -9.49 4.08 2.95
N PRO A 45 -9.75 5.24 3.56
CA PRO A 45 -10.00 6.45 2.79
C PRO A 45 -8.76 6.85 1.99
N THR A 46 -8.98 7.32 0.77
CA THR A 46 -7.90 7.88 -0.04
C THR A 46 -7.34 9.13 0.66
N PRO A 47 -6.03 9.18 0.97
CA PRO A 47 -5.44 10.32 1.65
C PRO A 47 -5.41 11.55 0.73
N GLU A 48 -5.64 12.74 1.31
CA GLU A 48 -5.49 13.99 0.58
C GLU A 48 -4.01 14.22 0.21
N ARG A 49 -3.76 14.70 -1.01
CA ARG A 49 -2.41 14.97 -1.51
C ARG A 49 -2.08 16.46 -1.37
N PRO A 50 -1.12 16.86 -0.53
CA PRO A 50 -0.76 18.27 -0.30
C PRO A 50 0.12 18.85 -1.43
N ILE A 51 -0.42 18.91 -2.66
CA ILE A 51 0.33 19.32 -3.86
C ILE A 51 0.68 20.81 -3.91
N ASN A 52 -0.04 21.66 -3.16
CA ASN A 52 0.16 23.11 -3.14
C ASN A 52 1.19 23.58 -2.08
N MET A 53 1.82 22.64 -1.37
CA MET A 53 2.86 22.96 -0.39
C MET A 53 4.25 22.95 -1.05
N PRO A 54 5.28 23.54 -0.42
CA PRO A 54 6.66 23.40 -0.88
C PRO A 54 7.07 21.94 -0.97
N PHE A 55 7.79 21.58 -2.04
CA PHE A 55 8.27 20.22 -2.28
C PHE A 55 9.03 19.66 -1.06
N LEU A 56 8.67 18.44 -0.67
CA LEU A 56 9.39 17.65 0.32
C LEU A 56 9.26 16.17 -0.03
N MET A 57 10.40 15.50 -0.14
CA MET A 57 10.51 14.06 -0.34
C MET A 57 11.56 13.52 0.63
N PRO A 58 11.18 12.73 1.64
CA PRO A 58 12.14 12.01 2.48
C PRO A 58 12.92 11.01 1.62
N ILE A 59 14.23 10.93 1.84
CA ILE A 59 15.07 9.94 1.15
C ILE A 59 14.96 8.61 1.90
N GLU A 60 14.48 7.59 1.20
CA GLU A 60 14.42 6.21 1.68
C GLU A 60 15.71 5.44 1.38
N ASP A 61 16.26 5.60 0.16
CA ASP A 61 17.51 4.94 -0.25
C ASP A 61 18.28 5.75 -1.30
N VAL A 62 19.56 5.42 -1.49
CA VAL A 62 20.49 6.10 -2.41
C VAL A 62 21.25 5.09 -3.25
N PHE A 63 21.13 5.23 -4.57
CA PHE A 63 21.79 4.38 -5.56
C PHE A 63 22.80 5.18 -6.38
N SER A 64 23.90 4.54 -6.76
CA SER A 64 24.81 5.04 -7.80
C SER A 64 24.63 4.19 -9.06
N ILE A 65 24.01 4.75 -10.09
CA ILE A 65 23.76 4.03 -11.35
C ILE A 65 24.78 4.49 -12.38
N SER A 66 25.62 3.55 -12.84
CA SER A 66 26.63 3.82 -13.87
C SER A 66 25.99 4.44 -15.13
N GLY A 67 26.54 5.56 -15.60
CA GLY A 67 26.03 6.31 -16.75
C GLY A 67 24.76 7.14 -16.50
N ARG A 68 24.16 7.11 -15.29
CA ARG A 68 23.01 7.97 -14.91
C ARG A 68 23.31 8.90 -13.74
N GLY A 69 24.24 8.52 -12.86
CA GLY A 69 24.61 9.27 -11.67
C GLY A 69 23.91 8.76 -10.40
N THR A 70 23.88 9.61 -9.38
CA THR A 70 23.25 9.30 -8.08
C THR A 70 21.73 9.46 -8.19
N VAL A 71 20.99 8.45 -7.74
CA VAL A 71 19.53 8.43 -7.69
C VAL A 71 19.10 8.22 -6.25
N VAL A 72 18.22 9.09 -5.77
CA VAL A 72 17.57 8.92 -4.46
C VAL A 72 16.15 8.41 -4.68
N THR A 73 15.67 7.52 -3.81
CA THR A 73 14.29 7.01 -3.82
C THR A 73 13.54 7.48 -2.59
N GLY A 74 12.22 7.65 -2.72
CA GLY A 74 11.33 7.97 -1.62
C GLY A 74 9.94 8.37 -2.11
N ARG A 75 8.95 8.36 -1.21
CA ARG A 75 7.63 8.93 -1.50
C ARG A 75 7.68 10.46 -1.40
N VAL A 76 7.19 11.16 -2.43
CA VAL A 76 6.94 12.61 -2.32
C VAL A 76 5.86 12.83 -1.26
N GLU A 77 6.23 13.47 -0.17
CA GLU A 77 5.35 13.70 0.97
C GLU A 77 4.41 14.89 0.67
N ARG A 78 4.92 15.92 0.00
CA ARG A 78 4.16 17.11 -0.38
C ARG A 78 4.80 17.88 -1.54
N GLY A 79 4.00 18.76 -2.15
CA GLY A 79 4.40 19.58 -3.28
C GLY A 79 4.52 18.79 -4.59
N VAL A 80 5.17 19.43 -5.57
CA VAL A 80 5.41 18.91 -6.92
C VAL A 80 6.87 19.21 -7.29
N VAL A 81 7.50 18.30 -8.06
CA VAL A 81 8.85 18.45 -8.63
C VAL A 81 8.77 18.98 -10.05
#